data_AF-A0A139D937-F1
#
_entry.id   AF-A0A139D937-F1
#
_cell.length_a   1.000
_cell.length_b   1.000
_cell.length_c   1.000
_cell.angle_alpha   90.00
_cell.angle_beta   90.00
_cell.angle_gamma   90.00
#
_symmetry.space_group_name_H-M   'P 1'
#
loop_
_entity.id
_entity.type
_entity.pdbx_description
1 polymer ?
#
loop_
_entity_poly.entity_id
_entity_poly.type
_entity_poly.pdbx_seq_one_letter_code
_entity_poly.pdbx_strand_id
1 'polypeptide(L)' 'LADKEYLCCNRFTAADITAFATIAFARVVKIRIAPEQEHLQAWYDRIKARPSASV' A
#
# COMPACT_ATOMS: atom_id res chain seq x y z
N LEU A 1 -6.85 4.95 -4.32
CA LEU A 1 -7.39 5.40 -3.01
C LEU A 1 -7.86 6.85 -3.02
N ALA A 2 -8.20 7.42 -4.18
CA ALA A 2 -8.63 8.82 -4.29
C ALA A 2 -9.68 9.22 -3.25
N ASP A 3 -10.72 8.40 -3.12
CA ASP A 3 -11.81 8.61 -2.14
C ASP A 3 -11.96 7.45 -1.15
N LYS A 4 -10.95 6.57 -1.07
CA LYS A 4 -11.00 5.37 -0.23
C LYS A 4 -9.76 5.31 0.63
N GLU A 5 -9.92 5.00 1.91
CA GLU A 5 -8.79 4.94 2.85
C GLU A 5 -8.04 3.59 2.78
N TYR A 6 -8.78 2.51 2.50
CA TYR A 6 -8.32 1.12 2.36
C TYR A 6 -8.83 0.50 1.06
N LEU A 7 -8.28 -0.65 0.67
CA LEU A 7 -8.67 -1.35 -0.56
C LEU A 7 -10.11 -1.89 -0.51
N CYS A 8 -10.58 -2.34 0.65
CA CYS A 8 -11.89 -3.00 0.80
C CYS A 8 -12.68 -2.47 2.00
N CYS A 9 -14.01 -2.44 1.88
CA CYS A 9 -14.96 -2.26 2.97
C CYS A 9 -14.69 -1.08 3.92
N ASN A 10 -13.99 -0.04 3.44
CA ASN A 10 -13.60 1.14 4.21
C ASN A 10 -12.87 0.83 5.54
N ARG A 11 -12.17 -0.31 5.62
CA ARG A 11 -11.40 -0.73 6.80
C ARG A 11 -10.15 -1.49 6.38
N PHE A 12 -9.17 -1.56 7.26
CA PHE A 12 -7.97 -2.36 7.04
C PHE A 12 -8.31 -3.85 6.99
N THR A 13 -7.92 -4.53 5.91
CA THR A 13 -8.21 -5.96 5.72
C THR A 13 -7.00 -6.73 5.21
N ALA A 14 -7.15 -8.05 5.07
CA ALA A 14 -6.15 -8.89 4.43
C ALA A 14 -5.75 -8.41 3.03
N ALA A 15 -6.67 -7.77 2.29
CA ALA A 15 -6.36 -7.20 0.98
C ALA A 15 -5.26 -6.13 1.06
N ASP A 16 -5.29 -5.25 2.07
CA ASP A 16 -4.27 -4.22 2.29
C ASP A 16 -2.92 -4.83 2.67
N ILE A 17 -2.93 -5.86 3.51
CA ILE A 17 -1.73 -6.59 3.92
C ILE A 17 -1.07 -7.25 2.70
N THR A 18 -1.85 -8.00 1.91
CA THR A 18 -1.35 -8.68 0.71
C THR A 18 -0.81 -7.66 -0.29
N ALA A 19 -1.56 -6.60 -0.59
CA ALA A 19 -1.11 -5.58 -1.55
C ALA A 19 0.16 -4.87 -1.07
N PHE A 20 0.27 -4.55 0.22
CA PHE A 20 1.47 -3.94 0.79
C PHE A 20 2.70 -4.85 0.61
N ALA A 21 2.57 -6.13 0.95
CA ALA A 21 3.63 -7.12 0.77
C ALA A 21 3.99 -7.31 -0.71
N THR A 22 2.99 -7.36 -1.60
CA THR A 22 3.20 -7.49 -3.05
C THR A 22 3.97 -6.30 -3.60
N ILE A 23 3.64 -5.06 -3.22
CA ILE A 23 4.37 -3.87 -3.68
C ILE A 23 5.80 -3.86 -3.14
N ALA A 24 5.99 -4.24 -1.88
CA ALA A 24 7.34 -4.37 -1.32
C ALA A 24 8.17 -5.41 -2.09
N PHE A 25 7.59 -6.56 -2.43
CA PHE A 25 8.24 -7.60 -3.22
C PHE A 25 8.48 -7.18 -4.68
N ALA A 26 7.52 -6.49 -5.32
CA ALA A 26 7.63 -6.00 -6.68
C ALA A 26 8.86 -5.09 -6.87
N ARG A 27 9.37 -4.51 -5.78
CA ARG A 27 10.61 -3.74 -5.82
C ARG A 27 11.83 -4.58 -6.23
N VAL A 28 11.86 -5.86 -5.89
CA VAL A 28 12.92 -6.81 -6.24
C VAL A 28 13.02 -6.97 -7.77
N VAL A 29 11.89 -7.01 -8.46
CA VAL A 29 11.80 -7.12 -9.93
C VAL A 29 11.75 -5.76 -10.62
N LYS A 30 12.24 -4.70 -9.96
CA LYS A 30 12.34 -3.32 -10.49
C LYS A 30 11.00 -2.64 -10.82
N ILE A 31 9.87 -3.17 -10.38
CA ILE A 31 8.58 -2.48 -10.48
C ILE A 31 8.47 -1.50 -9.31
N ARG A 32 8.04 -0.28 -9.57
CA ARG A 32 7.89 0.81 -8.59
C ARG A 32 6.52 1.45 -8.76
N ILE A 33 6.03 2.09 -7.69
CA ILE A 33 4.89 2.99 -7.79
C ILE A 33 5.34 4.16 -8.67
N ALA A 34 4.59 4.44 -9.73
CA ALA A 34 4.91 5.52 -10.66
C ALA A 34 4.51 6.89 -10.05
N PRO A 35 5.19 8.00 -10.41
CA PRO A 35 4.92 9.31 -9.82
C PRO A 35 3.45 9.76 -9.93
N GLU A 36 2.79 9.45 -11.04
CA GLU A 36 1.37 9.77 -11.28
C GLU A 36 0.40 8.97 -10.41
N GLN A 37 0.86 7.92 -9.72
CA GLN A 37 0.04 7.06 -8.86
C GLN A 37 -0.03 7.61 -7.42
N GLU A 38 -0.28 8.92 -7.27
CA GLU A 38 -0.22 9.65 -6.00
C GLU A 38 -1.08 9.03 -4.91
N HIS A 39 -2.29 8.59 -5.23
CA HIS A 39 -3.18 7.95 -4.27
C HIS A 39 -2.68 6.57 -3.80
N LEU A 40 -1.98 5.83 -4.67
CA LEU A 40 -1.38 4.56 -4.31
C LEU A 40 -0.18 4.78 -3.39
N GLN A 41 0.65 5.77 -3.71
CA GLN A 41 1.77 6.18 -2.88
C GLN A 41 1.31 6.60 -1.48
N ALA A 42 0.30 7.47 -1.39
CA ALA A 42 -0.25 7.94 -0.12
C ALA A 42 -0.79 6.79 0.75
N TRP A 43 -1.49 5.82 0.17
CA TRP A 43 -1.92 4.64 0.92
C TRP A 43 -0.75 3.78 1.36
N TYR A 44 0.22 3.54 0.49
CA TYR A 44 1.40 2.73 0.83
C TYR A 44 2.13 3.32 2.04
N ASP A 45 2.31 4.65 2.07
CA ASP A 45 2.95 5.36 3.18
C ASP A 45 2.13 5.25 4.47
N ARG A 46 0.80 5.37 4.40
CA ARG A 46 -0.08 5.14 5.56
C ARG A 46 0.03 3.73 6.11
N ILE A 47 0.02 2.70 5.25
CA ILE A 47 0.14 1.31 5.69
C ILE A 47 1.53 1.05 6.29
N LYS A 48 2.59 1.61 5.69
CA LYS A 48 3.96 1.49 6.18
C LYS A 48 4.16 2.14 7.55
N ALA A 49 3.45 3.23 7.86
CA ALA A 49 3.55 3.90 9.15
C ALA A 49 2.89 3.13 10.31
N ARG A 50 2.17 2.04 10.04
CA ARG A 50 1.54 1.24 11.10
C ARG A 50 2.61 0.52 11.93
N PRO A 51 2.44 0.38 13.26
CA PRO A 51 3.39 -0.34 14.12
C PRO A 51 3.66 -1.77 13.64
N SER A 52 2.64 -2.45 13.10
CA SER A 52 2.75 -3.81 12.54
C SER A 52 3.62 -3.91 11.28
N ALA A 53 3.89 -2.79 10.60
CA ALA A 53 4.73 -2.72 9.41
C ALA A 53 6.14 -2.20 9.72
N SER A 54 6.42 -1.89 10.99
CA SER A 54 7.74 -1.47 11.45
C SER A 54 8.64 -2.69 11.57
N VAL A 55 9.45 -2.93 10.54
CA VAL A 55 10.55 -3.91 10.51
C VAL A 55 11.87 -3.21 10.26
#